data_AF-A0A838G0S8-F1
#
_entry.id   AF-A0A838G0S8-F1
#
_cell.length_a   1.000
_cell.length_b   1.000
_cell.length_c   1.000
_cell.angle_alpha   90.00
_cell.angle_beta   90.00
_cell.angle_gamma   90.00
#
_symmetry.space_group_name_H-M   'P 1'
#
loop_
_entity.id
_entity.type
_entity.pdbx_description
1 polymer ?
#
loop_
_entity_poly.entity_id
_entity_poly.type
_entity_poly.pdbx_seq_one_letter_code
_entity_poly.pdbx_strand_id
1 'polypeptide(L)'
;SGTLPDLRVLAGVAAEMGTPLGFRTVEDARADMAELGAWDGPRAPRPRVSPGAAVRPGRGEAVLDTWRLLLDDGTMQAGEPYLAATARRVSAAVSAGTLSGLGITAGDEVVLRTARGAVALPVQVADLPDGVVWAPANSGRLSLRLLLGAGSGDVVRLERGDA
;
A
#
# COMPACT_ATOMS: atom_id res chain seq x y z
N SER A 1 -4.05 27.10 5.81
CA SER A 1 -4.30 26.32 4.59
C SER A 1 -5.67 25.68 4.74
N GLY A 2 -6.63 26.03 3.88
CA GLY A 2 -8.04 25.64 4.03
C GLY A 2 -8.31 24.24 3.48
N THR A 3 -8.06 23.21 4.27
CA THR A 3 -8.48 21.84 3.95
C THR A 3 -9.88 21.61 4.49
N LEU A 4 -10.81 21.28 3.60
CA LEU A 4 -12.16 20.88 3.96
C LEU A 4 -12.11 19.45 4.53
N PRO A 5 -12.82 19.13 5.63
CA PRO A 5 -12.94 17.74 6.08
C PRO A 5 -13.54 16.86 4.98
N ASP A 6 -13.02 15.65 4.80
CA ASP A 6 -13.47 14.69 3.79
C ASP A 6 -14.99 14.50 3.80
N LEU A 7 -15.61 14.46 4.99
CA LEU A 7 -17.06 14.38 5.15
C LEU A 7 -17.80 15.49 4.40
N ARG A 8 -17.30 16.73 4.49
CA ARG A 8 -17.94 17.88 3.84
C ARG A 8 -17.74 17.84 2.33
N VAL A 9 -16.60 17.33 1.86
CA VAL A 9 -16.33 17.09 0.44
C VAL A 9 -17.32 16.04 -0.09
N LEU A 10 -17.43 14.89 0.59
CA LEU A 10 -18.31 13.79 0.19
C LEU A 10 -19.79 14.19 0.24
N ALA A 11 -20.22 14.93 1.27
CA ALA A 11 -21.59 15.45 1.37
C ALA A 11 -21.92 16.43 0.23
N GLY A 12 -20.96 17.25 -0.19
CA GLY A 12 -21.09 18.11 -1.37
C GLY A 12 -21.24 17.30 -2.66
N VAL A 13 -20.35 16.34 -2.91
CA VAL A 13 -20.42 15.46 -4.09
C VAL A 13 -21.76 14.72 -4.17
N ALA A 14 -22.24 14.17 -3.05
CA ALA A 14 -23.52 13.47 -2.98
C ALA A 14 -24.72 14.37 -3.28
N ALA A 15 -24.69 15.62 -2.81
CA ALA A 15 -25.71 16.61 -3.12
C ALA A 15 -25.73 16.96 -4.63
N GLU A 16 -24.56 17.15 -5.25
CA GLU A 16 -24.44 17.38 -6.70
C GLU A 16 -24.90 16.16 -7.52
N MET A 17 -24.70 14.94 -7.00
CA MET A 17 -25.22 13.71 -7.61
C MET A 17 -26.74 13.50 -7.37
N GLY A 18 -27.43 14.43 -6.70
CA GLY A 18 -28.87 14.35 -6.44
C GLY A 18 -29.27 13.30 -5.40
N THR A 19 -28.31 12.70 -4.69
CA THR A 19 -28.54 11.71 -3.63
C THR A 19 -27.82 12.16 -2.35
N PRO A 20 -28.34 13.14 -1.60
CA PRO A 20 -27.69 13.65 -0.40
C PRO A 20 -27.50 12.56 0.66
N LEU A 21 -26.39 12.61 1.41
CA LEU A 21 -26.08 11.62 2.45
C LEU A 21 -26.96 11.72 3.71
N GLY A 22 -27.74 12.79 3.86
CA GLY A 22 -28.55 13.06 5.06
C GLY A 22 -27.84 13.91 6.12
N PHE A 23 -26.51 13.98 6.10
CA PHE A 23 -25.68 14.76 7.04
C PHE A 23 -24.70 15.70 6.32
N ARG A 24 -24.27 16.76 7.02
CA ARG A 24 -23.27 17.73 6.52
C ARG A 24 -22.14 18.01 7.50
N THR A 25 -22.24 17.50 8.72
CA THR A 25 -21.24 17.67 9.77
C THR A 25 -20.79 16.30 10.31
N VAL A 26 -19.64 16.28 11.00
CA VAL A 26 -19.12 15.06 11.65
C VAL A 26 -20.04 14.64 12.79
N GLU A 27 -20.62 15.61 13.48
CA GLU A 27 -21.56 15.44 14.57
C GLU A 27 -22.83 14.74 14.09
N ASP A 28 -23.45 15.22 12.99
CA ASP A 28 -24.65 14.60 12.40
C ASP A 28 -24.36 13.15 11.97
N ALA A 29 -23.23 12.92 11.25
CA ALA A 29 -22.87 11.57 10.82
C ALA A 29 -22.64 10.61 12.00
N ARG A 30 -22.07 11.10 13.10
CA ARG A 30 -21.92 10.30 14.33
C ARG A 30 -23.25 10.01 15.00
N ALA A 31 -24.19 10.95 14.98
CA ALA A 31 -25.54 10.73 15.50
C ALA A 31 -26.26 9.65 14.70
N ASP A 32 -26.23 9.71 13.37
CA ASP A 32 -26.81 8.70 12.48
C ASP A 32 -26.16 7.33 12.70
N MET A 33 -24.82 7.28 12.85
CA MET A 33 -24.11 6.03 13.17
C MET A 33 -24.52 5.45 14.53
N ALA A 34 -24.81 6.29 15.52
CA ALA A 34 -25.26 5.85 16.83
C ALA A 34 -26.71 5.32 16.77
N GLU A 35 -27.57 5.92 15.95
CA GLU A 35 -28.95 5.47 15.71
C GLU A 35 -28.97 4.08 15.03
N LEU A 36 -28.09 3.85 14.06
CA LEU A 36 -27.90 2.54 13.42
C LEU A 36 -27.57 1.43 14.42
N GLY A 37 -26.91 1.76 15.54
CA GLY A 37 -26.58 0.82 16.59
C GLY A 37 -25.54 -0.23 16.18
N ALA A 38 -25.33 -1.22 17.05
CA ALA A 38 -24.48 -2.36 16.73
C ALA A 38 -25.24 -3.32 15.79
N TRP A 39 -24.51 -3.89 14.83
CA TRP A 39 -25.06 -4.95 13.98
C TRP A 39 -25.50 -6.15 14.83
N ASP A 40 -26.80 -6.46 14.81
CA ASP A 40 -27.45 -7.55 15.55
C ASP A 40 -27.92 -8.70 14.64
N GLY A 41 -27.78 -8.55 13.32
CA GLY A 41 -28.14 -9.55 12.33
C GLY A 41 -27.13 -10.71 12.18
N PRO A 42 -27.47 -11.75 11.40
CA PRO A 42 -26.53 -12.82 11.08
C PRO A 42 -25.34 -12.26 10.30
N ARG A 43 -24.13 -12.77 10.56
CA ARG A 43 -22.96 -12.42 9.73
C ARG A 43 -23.22 -12.83 8.28
N ALA A 44 -22.80 -11.99 7.34
CA ALA A 44 -22.79 -12.34 5.94
C ALA A 44 -21.99 -13.64 5.72
N PRO A 45 -22.48 -14.56 4.85
CA PRO A 45 -21.73 -15.77 4.54
C PRO A 45 -20.40 -15.39 3.89
N ARG A 46 -19.36 -16.20 4.13
CA ARG A 46 -18.06 -16.02 3.47
C ARG A 46 -18.27 -16.01 1.94
N PRO A 47 -17.66 -15.08 1.18
CA PRO A 47 -17.70 -15.09 -0.27
C PRO A 47 -17.26 -16.46 -0.81
N ARG A 48 -18.08 -17.06 -1.69
CA ARG A 48 -17.79 -18.32 -2.37
C ARG A 48 -17.40 -18.03 -3.82
N VAL A 49 -16.29 -17.33 -3.98
CA VAL A 49 -15.71 -17.06 -5.30
C VAL A 49 -14.46 -17.91 -5.47
N SER A 50 -14.30 -18.55 -6.63
CA SER A 50 -13.06 -19.24 -6.96
C SER A 50 -11.93 -18.22 -7.12
N PRO A 51 -10.70 -18.52 -6.66
CA PRO A 51 -9.56 -17.66 -6.90
C PRO A 51 -9.32 -17.50 -8.41
N GLY A 52 -8.92 -16.29 -8.81
CA GLY A 52 -8.46 -16.03 -10.17
C GLY A 52 -7.15 -16.77 -10.48
N ALA A 53 -6.75 -16.77 -11.76
CA ALA A 53 -5.44 -17.29 -12.14
C ALA A 53 -4.32 -16.48 -11.48
N ALA A 54 -3.29 -17.16 -10.97
CA ALA A 54 -2.11 -16.50 -10.44
C ALA A 54 -1.39 -15.72 -11.54
N VAL A 55 -1.04 -14.47 -11.24
CA VAL A 55 -0.26 -13.64 -12.16
C VAL A 55 1.14 -14.24 -12.29
N ARG A 56 1.62 -14.40 -13.52
CA ARG A 56 2.97 -14.87 -13.82
C ARG A 56 3.78 -13.71 -14.39
N PRO A 57 4.74 -13.16 -13.63
CA PRO A 57 5.54 -12.05 -14.12
C PRO A 57 6.44 -12.49 -15.28
N GLY A 58 6.70 -11.56 -16.22
CA GLY A 58 7.65 -11.76 -17.30
C GLY A 58 9.10 -11.64 -16.85
N ARG A 59 10.02 -11.70 -17.83
CA ARG A 59 11.45 -11.47 -17.57
C ARG A 59 11.68 -10.03 -17.06
N GLY A 60 12.32 -9.92 -15.90
CA GLY A 60 12.59 -8.63 -15.26
C GLY A 60 11.37 -7.99 -14.60
N GLU A 61 10.30 -8.76 -14.43
CA GLU A 61 9.13 -8.38 -13.65
C GLU A 61 9.03 -9.26 -12.42
N ALA A 62 8.33 -8.77 -11.41
CA ALA A 62 7.97 -9.53 -10.23
C ALA A 62 6.57 -9.16 -9.76
N VAL A 63 5.91 -10.10 -9.08
CA VAL A 63 4.71 -9.79 -8.30
C VAL A 63 5.16 -9.07 -7.03
N LEU A 64 4.59 -7.90 -6.78
CA LEU A 64 4.78 -7.15 -5.55
C LEU A 64 4.00 -7.84 -4.43
N ASP A 65 4.69 -8.17 -3.36
CA ASP A 65 4.08 -8.37 -2.06
C ASP A 65 4.41 -7.20 -1.13
N THR A 66 3.48 -6.83 -0.25
CA THR A 66 3.66 -5.65 0.59
C THR A 66 2.81 -5.68 1.84
N TRP A 67 3.36 -5.16 2.93
CA TRP A 67 2.61 -4.89 4.16
C TRP A 67 3.08 -3.60 4.82
N ARG A 68 2.27 -3.08 5.75
CA ARG A 68 2.65 -1.96 6.61
C ARG A 68 3.54 -2.47 7.72
N LEU A 69 4.69 -1.83 7.92
CA LEU A 69 5.50 -2.09 9.10
C LEU A 69 4.80 -1.47 10.31
N LEU A 70 4.94 -2.10 11.49
CA LEU A 70 4.30 -1.58 12.70
C LEU A 70 4.73 -0.13 12.98
N LEU A 71 6.03 0.17 12.79
CA LEU A 71 6.57 1.52 12.78
C LEU A 71 6.79 1.95 11.33
N ASP A 72 6.01 2.94 10.87
CA ASP A 72 5.93 3.36 9.46
C ASP A 72 5.50 4.83 9.33
N ASP A 73 5.20 5.32 8.12
CA ASP A 73 4.74 6.70 7.89
C ASP A 73 3.23 6.87 8.15
N GLY A 74 2.69 6.17 9.14
CA GLY A 74 1.31 6.28 9.59
C GLY A 74 1.05 7.62 10.28
N THR A 75 -0.11 8.25 10.02
CA THR A 75 -0.43 9.58 10.56
C THR A 75 -0.51 9.63 12.08
N MET A 76 -0.87 8.52 12.73
CA MET A 76 -0.86 8.40 14.20
C MET A 76 0.54 8.35 14.82
N GLN A 77 1.59 8.19 13.99
CA GLN A 77 2.99 8.19 14.41
C GLN A 77 3.69 9.50 14.05
N ALA A 78 2.99 10.43 13.40
CA ALA A 78 3.55 11.69 12.92
C ALA A 78 4.00 12.57 14.10
N GLY A 79 5.15 13.22 13.94
CA GLY A 79 5.70 14.13 14.95
C GLY A 79 6.60 13.47 16.00
N GLU A 80 6.81 12.14 15.94
CA GLU A 80 7.61 11.38 16.91
C GLU A 80 8.97 10.92 16.32
N PRO A 81 9.99 11.80 16.24
CA PRO A 81 11.26 11.48 15.59
C PRO A 81 12.06 10.38 16.29
N TYR A 82 11.95 10.27 17.61
CA TYR A 82 12.65 9.23 18.38
C TYR A 82 12.06 7.85 18.15
N LEU A 83 10.72 7.75 18.02
CA LEU A 83 10.07 6.49 17.67
C LEU A 83 10.44 6.09 16.23
N ALA A 84 10.41 7.04 15.30
CA ALA A 84 10.78 6.82 13.90
C ALA A 84 12.23 6.30 13.76
N ALA A 85 13.16 6.76 14.61
CA ALA A 85 14.54 6.29 14.62
C ALA A 85 14.70 4.81 15.02
N THR A 86 13.69 4.19 15.62
CA THR A 86 13.67 2.75 15.97
C THR A 86 13.01 1.87 14.90
N ALA A 87 12.49 2.47 13.83
CA ALA A 87 11.86 1.73 12.75
C ALA A 87 12.85 0.80 12.04
N ARG A 88 12.33 -0.29 11.45
CA ARG A 88 13.14 -1.20 10.65
C ARG A 88 13.66 -0.47 9.41
N ARG A 89 14.85 -0.86 8.95
CA ARG A 89 15.40 -0.37 7.67
C ARG A 89 14.43 -0.69 6.54
N VAL A 90 14.18 0.32 5.70
CA VAL A 90 13.34 0.21 4.51
C VAL A 90 14.17 -0.42 3.40
N SER A 91 13.79 -1.62 2.94
CA SER A 91 14.48 -2.40 1.92
C SER A 91 13.51 -3.28 1.15
N ALA A 92 13.88 -3.63 -0.09
CA ALA A 92 13.17 -4.61 -0.90
C ALA A 92 13.76 -6.01 -0.63
N ALA A 93 12.94 -6.95 -0.19
CA ALA A 93 13.34 -8.35 -0.08
C ALA A 93 13.07 -9.09 -1.39
N VAL A 94 14.08 -9.80 -1.90
CA VAL A 94 14.01 -10.52 -3.17
C VAL A 94 14.81 -11.82 -3.07
N SER A 95 14.38 -12.86 -3.78
CA SER A 95 15.13 -14.12 -3.86
C SER A 95 16.45 -13.95 -4.64
N ALA A 96 17.45 -14.78 -4.33
CA ALA A 96 18.71 -14.78 -5.07
C ALA A 96 18.51 -15.15 -6.55
N GLY A 97 17.56 -16.06 -6.85
CA GLY A 97 17.23 -16.48 -8.21
C GLY A 97 16.73 -15.31 -9.06
N THR A 98 15.77 -14.53 -8.54
CA THR A 98 15.24 -13.34 -9.22
C THR A 98 16.32 -12.29 -9.49
N LEU A 99 17.20 -12.04 -8.51
CA LEU A 99 18.27 -11.04 -8.63
C LEU A 99 19.35 -11.44 -9.62
N SER A 100 19.69 -12.73 -9.69
CA SER A 100 20.72 -13.23 -10.61
C SER A 100 20.40 -12.92 -12.08
N GLY A 101 19.13 -12.96 -12.47
CA GLY A 101 18.67 -12.63 -13.82
C GLY A 101 18.80 -11.13 -14.18
N LEU A 102 19.03 -10.28 -13.18
CA LEU A 102 19.13 -8.82 -13.30
C LEU A 102 20.55 -8.28 -13.04
N GLY A 103 21.49 -9.14 -12.60
CA GLY A 103 22.84 -8.71 -12.22
C GLY A 103 22.86 -7.80 -11.00
N ILE A 104 21.91 -8.00 -10.07
CA ILE A 104 21.77 -7.26 -8.81
C ILE A 104 22.23 -8.17 -7.67
N THR A 105 22.88 -7.61 -6.66
CA THR A 105 23.36 -8.34 -5.47
C THR A 105 22.83 -7.73 -4.17
N ALA A 106 23.06 -8.41 -3.05
CA ALA A 106 22.65 -7.90 -1.75
C ALA A 106 23.36 -6.55 -1.45
N GLY A 107 22.59 -5.55 -1.02
CA GLY A 107 23.10 -4.21 -0.75
C GLY A 107 23.09 -3.25 -1.94
N ASP A 108 22.97 -3.76 -3.18
CA ASP A 108 22.68 -2.93 -4.34
C ASP A 108 21.28 -2.31 -4.22
N GLU A 109 20.98 -1.33 -5.06
CA GLU A 109 19.66 -0.76 -5.19
C GLU A 109 18.84 -1.46 -6.29
N VAL A 110 17.57 -1.73 -6.01
CA VAL A 110 16.58 -2.16 -7.01
C VAL A 110 15.53 -1.07 -7.16
N VAL A 111 15.20 -0.75 -8.40
CA VAL A 111 14.12 0.17 -8.75
C VAL A 111 12.88 -0.65 -9.10
N LEU A 112 11.80 -0.42 -8.34
CA LEU A 112 10.48 -0.94 -8.63
C LEU A 112 9.75 0.07 -9.49
N ARG A 113 9.35 -0.31 -10.71
CA ARG A 113 8.70 0.60 -11.67
C ARG A 113 7.33 0.10 -12.10
N THR A 114 6.39 1.04 -12.22
CA THR A 114 5.11 0.88 -12.91
C THR A 114 4.92 2.00 -13.93
N ALA A 115 3.80 2.00 -14.66
CA ALA A 115 3.45 3.12 -15.54
C ALA A 115 3.24 4.44 -14.79
N ARG A 116 2.98 4.40 -13.46
CA ARG A 116 2.72 5.60 -12.64
C ARG A 116 4.00 6.22 -12.11
N GLY A 117 5.03 5.43 -11.85
CA GLY A 117 6.25 5.93 -11.23
C GLY A 117 7.27 4.83 -10.92
N ALA A 118 8.29 5.21 -10.17
CA ALA A 118 9.35 4.32 -9.74
C ALA A 118 9.77 4.63 -8.29
N VAL A 119 10.21 3.60 -7.57
CA VAL A 119 10.74 3.70 -6.21
C VAL A 119 12.02 2.87 -6.14
N ALA A 120 13.08 3.46 -5.61
CA ALA A 120 14.36 2.80 -5.44
C ALA A 120 14.53 2.35 -3.98
N LEU A 121 14.97 1.10 -3.79
CA LEU A 121 15.10 0.48 -2.47
C LEU A 121 16.39 -0.34 -2.41
N PRO A 122 17.13 -0.30 -1.28
CA PRO A 122 18.24 -1.21 -1.08
C PRO A 122 17.72 -2.65 -1.02
N VAL A 123 18.45 -3.56 -1.63
CA VAL A 123 18.12 -4.98 -1.74
C VAL A 123 18.59 -5.74 -0.51
N GLN A 124 17.68 -6.55 0.04
CA GLN A 124 18.01 -7.65 0.94
C GLN A 124 17.64 -8.98 0.28
N VAL A 125 18.56 -9.95 0.32
CA VAL A 125 18.25 -11.31 -0.14
C VAL A 125 17.44 -12.01 0.94
N ALA A 126 16.32 -12.63 0.56
CA ALA A 126 15.46 -13.38 1.46
C ALA A 126 14.99 -14.69 0.83
N ASP A 127 14.53 -15.62 1.67
CA ASP A 127 13.83 -16.83 1.24
C ASP A 127 12.42 -16.46 0.78
N LEU A 128 12.34 -16.05 -0.48
CA LEU A 128 11.12 -15.70 -1.19
C LEU A 128 11.02 -16.57 -2.46
N PRO A 129 9.79 -16.83 -2.95
CA PRO A 129 9.63 -17.42 -4.27
C PRO A 129 10.28 -16.55 -5.36
N ASP A 130 10.84 -17.19 -6.38
CA ASP A 130 11.34 -16.49 -7.55
C ASP A 130 10.21 -15.74 -8.28
N GLY A 131 10.51 -14.55 -8.79
CA GLY A 131 9.52 -13.65 -9.41
C GLY A 131 8.66 -12.90 -8.40
N VAL A 132 9.02 -12.87 -7.12
CA VAL A 132 8.35 -12.05 -6.10
C VAL A 132 9.33 -11.04 -5.52
N VAL A 133 8.84 -9.81 -5.34
CA VAL A 133 9.53 -8.76 -4.57
C VAL A 133 8.64 -8.35 -3.41
N TRP A 134 9.19 -8.36 -2.21
CA TRP A 134 8.52 -7.78 -1.06
C TRP A 134 9.08 -6.39 -0.76
N ALA A 135 8.20 -5.41 -0.50
CA ALA A 135 8.59 -4.08 -0.06
C ALA A 135 7.58 -3.50 0.95
N PRO A 136 8.01 -2.67 1.91
CA PRO A 136 7.10 -2.05 2.88
C PRO A 136 6.16 -1.04 2.19
N ALA A 137 4.88 -1.09 2.54
CA ALA A 137 3.83 -0.35 1.83
C ALA A 137 3.91 1.18 1.98
N ASN A 138 4.42 1.66 3.12
CA ASN A 138 4.35 3.07 3.51
C ASN A 138 5.43 3.42 4.55
N SER A 139 6.70 3.29 4.19
CA SER A 139 7.82 3.51 5.12
C SER A 139 8.95 4.29 4.45
N GLY A 140 9.69 5.10 5.22
CA GLY A 140 10.84 5.85 4.70
C GLY A 140 10.44 7.03 3.80
N ARG A 141 9.26 7.61 4.05
CA ARG A 141 8.60 8.62 3.19
C ARG A 141 8.22 8.09 1.81
N LEU A 142 8.17 6.76 1.65
CA LEU A 142 7.80 6.09 0.42
C LEU A 142 6.47 5.38 0.62
N SER A 143 5.44 5.85 -0.07
CA SER A 143 4.16 5.16 -0.17
C SER A 143 4.06 4.48 -1.52
N LEU A 144 4.13 3.14 -1.55
CA LEU A 144 4.05 2.38 -2.81
C LEU A 144 2.73 2.66 -3.53
N ARG A 145 1.62 2.78 -2.78
CA ARG A 145 0.30 3.08 -3.33
C ARG A 145 0.20 4.49 -3.93
N LEU A 146 0.92 5.47 -3.42
CA LEU A 146 0.91 6.82 -3.99
C LEU A 146 1.88 6.94 -5.17
N LEU A 147 3.10 6.40 -5.02
CA LEU A 147 4.19 6.58 -5.99
C LEU A 147 4.07 5.62 -7.18
N LEU A 148 3.79 4.35 -6.93
CA LEU A 148 3.63 3.32 -7.96
C LEU A 148 2.16 3.07 -8.27
N GLY A 149 1.29 3.34 -7.30
CA GLY A 149 -0.10 2.88 -7.19
C GLY A 149 -0.28 1.42 -7.61
N ALA A 150 0.64 0.63 -7.06
CA ALA A 150 0.58 -0.81 -6.95
C ALA A 150 0.37 -1.19 -5.47
N GLY A 151 -0.22 -2.35 -5.24
CA GLY A 151 -0.34 -3.03 -3.95
C GLY A 151 0.05 -4.51 -4.07
N SER A 152 -0.24 -5.29 -3.03
CA SER A 152 0.07 -6.73 -3.03
C SER A 152 -0.69 -7.42 -4.17
N GLY A 153 0.02 -8.23 -4.96
CA GLY A 153 -0.49 -8.95 -6.12
C GLY A 153 -0.29 -8.22 -7.46
N ASP A 154 0.08 -6.95 -7.47
CA ASP A 154 0.35 -6.21 -8.70
C ASP A 154 1.73 -6.55 -9.26
N VAL A 155 1.90 -6.45 -10.59
CA VAL A 155 3.19 -6.66 -11.24
C VAL A 155 3.97 -5.36 -11.28
N VAL A 156 5.25 -5.43 -10.92
CA VAL A 156 6.23 -4.34 -11.03
C VAL A 156 7.41 -4.78 -11.87
N ARG A 157 7.99 -3.85 -12.63
CA ARG A 157 9.27 -4.07 -13.29
C ARG A 157 10.40 -3.85 -12.29
N LEU A 158 11.39 -4.74 -12.32
CA LEU A 158 12.61 -4.65 -11.54
C LEU A 158 13.74 -4.14 -12.43
N GLU A 159 14.35 -3.04 -12.04
CA GLU A 159 15.51 -2.45 -12.70
C GLU A 159 16.65 -2.34 -11.69
N ARG A 160 17.90 -2.44 -12.17
CA ARG A 160 19.06 -2.13 -11.34
C ARG A 160 19.09 -0.62 -11.10
N GLY A 161 19.26 -0.20 -9.85
CA GLY A 161 19.46 1.21 -9.50
C GLY A 161 20.86 1.71 -9.91
N ASP A 162 20.98 3.01 -10.11
CA ASP A 162 22.27 3.66 -10.36
C ASP A 162 23.04 3.78 -9.02
N ALA A 163 24.34 3.47 -9.05
CA ALA A 163 25.21 3.46 -7.87
C ALA A 163 25.61 4.86 -7.37
#